data_AF-A0A517NKZ0-F1
#
_entry.id   AF-A0A517NKZ0-F1
#
_cell.length_a   1.000
_cell.length_b   1.000
_cell.length_c   1.000
_cell.angle_alpha   90.00
_cell.angle_beta   90.00
_cell.angle_gamma   90.00
#
_symmetry.space_group_name_H-M   'P 1'
#
loop_
_entity.id
_entity.type
_entity.pdbx_description
1 polymer ?
#
loop_
_entity_poly.entity_id
_entity_poly.type
_entity_poly.pdbx_seq_one_letter_code
_entity_poly.pdbx_strand_id
1 'polypeptide(L)'
;MMNDRNFIIGGPKQDLVTQYLEFWSGHVTSWIDQRAFPVHVVCYEDLLARTEITFRNVLTFLGWDPDRERIERAIAETDFRRLQKREKEAGFGERSNKSKSGTFFRSGKAERWRETLTEEQVKRVIEVHEEVMKRFCYQTIVAARESTD
;
A
#
# COMPACT_ATOMS: atom_id res chain seq x y z
N MET A 1 14.42 -7.16 -10.85
CA MET A 1 13.24 -6.46 -11.41
C MET A 1 12.83 -5.37 -10.42
N MET A 2 12.36 -5.70 -9.21
CA MET A 2 12.46 -4.78 -8.07
C MET A 2 13.84 -4.94 -7.42
N ASN A 3 14.40 -3.86 -6.87
CA ASN A 3 15.77 -3.77 -6.30
C ASN A 3 16.92 -3.55 -7.31
N ASP A 4 16.62 -3.23 -8.57
CA ASP A 4 17.60 -2.74 -9.54
C ASP A 4 17.32 -1.25 -9.79
N ARG A 5 18.30 -0.38 -9.44
CA ARG A 5 18.15 1.09 -9.55
C ARG A 5 17.98 1.57 -10.99
N ASN A 6 18.34 0.76 -11.97
CA ASN A 6 18.19 1.07 -13.38
C ASN A 6 16.91 0.46 -13.97
N PHE A 7 16.10 -0.25 -13.17
CA PHE A 7 14.88 -0.84 -13.68
C PHE A 7 13.81 0.25 -13.88
N ILE A 8 13.40 0.38 -15.14
CA ILE A 8 12.48 1.41 -15.60
C ILE A 8 11.25 0.75 -16.21
N ILE A 9 10.09 1.30 -15.93
CA ILE A 9 8.85 1.02 -16.67
C ILE A 9 8.37 2.29 -17.39
N GLY A 10 7.61 2.12 -18.46
CA GLY A 10 7.18 3.25 -19.29
C GLY A 10 8.30 3.83 -20.16
N GLY A 11 7.99 4.93 -20.85
CA GLY A 11 8.93 5.64 -21.72
C GLY A 11 8.33 6.05 -23.07
N PRO A 12 9.11 6.66 -23.96
CA PRO A 12 8.61 7.31 -25.17
C PRO A 12 7.83 6.42 -26.14
N LYS A 13 7.93 5.09 -25.99
CA LYS A 13 7.27 4.09 -26.82
C LYS A 13 6.23 3.25 -26.05
N GLN A 14 5.85 3.67 -24.84
CA GLN A 14 4.87 2.98 -24.00
C GLN A 14 3.76 3.95 -23.58
N ASP A 15 2.61 3.39 -23.18
CA ASP A 15 1.46 4.17 -22.73
C ASP A 15 1.69 4.86 -21.37
N LEU A 16 2.71 4.40 -20.63
CA LEU A 16 3.08 4.95 -19.32
C LEU A 16 4.28 5.89 -19.45
N VAL A 17 4.25 6.99 -18.69
CA VAL A 17 5.42 7.84 -18.46
C VAL A 17 6.56 7.03 -17.82
N THR A 18 7.81 7.44 -18.05
CA THR A 18 8.99 6.79 -17.47
C THR A 18 8.93 6.83 -15.94
N GLN A 19 9.04 5.66 -15.31
CA GLN A 19 9.08 5.50 -13.86
C GLN A 19 10.27 4.61 -13.48
N TYR A 20 11.02 5.05 -12.47
CA TYR A 20 12.12 4.29 -11.88
C TYR A 20 11.56 3.45 -10.73
N LEU A 21 11.62 2.13 -10.86
CA LEU A 21 11.17 1.22 -9.82
C LEU A 21 12.37 0.86 -8.93
N GLU A 22 12.66 1.76 -8.00
CA GLU A 22 13.67 1.54 -6.99
C GLU A 22 13.29 0.38 -6.03
N PHE A 23 14.17 0.12 -5.06
CA PHE A 23 13.84 -0.69 -3.89
C PHE A 23 12.82 0.05 -3.01
N TRP A 24 12.16 -0.68 -2.09
CA TRP A 24 11.00 -0.14 -1.35
C TRP A 24 11.27 1.21 -0.68
N SER A 25 12.36 1.34 0.09
CA SER A 25 12.72 2.61 0.74
C SER A 25 12.99 3.73 -0.26
N GLY A 26 13.68 3.43 -1.36
CA GLY A 26 13.96 4.39 -2.43
C GLY A 26 12.68 4.91 -3.08
N HIS A 27 11.76 3.99 -3.42
CA HIS A 27 10.45 4.37 -3.95
C HIS A 27 9.66 5.23 -2.95
N VAL A 28 9.56 4.82 -1.68
CA VAL A 28 8.84 5.58 -0.65
C VAL A 28 9.44 6.98 -0.47
N THR A 29 10.76 7.09 -0.30
CA THR A 29 11.45 8.38 -0.12
C THR A 29 11.31 9.30 -1.33
N SER A 30 11.36 8.76 -2.55
CA SER A 30 11.15 9.54 -3.78
C SER A 30 9.80 10.27 -3.83
N TRP A 31 8.75 9.67 -3.25
CA TRP A 31 7.40 10.26 -3.19
C TRP A 31 7.21 11.25 -2.05
N ILE A 32 7.81 11.00 -0.89
CA ILE A 32 7.53 11.77 0.33
C ILE A 32 8.51 12.93 0.55
N ASP A 33 9.72 12.86 -0.01
CA ASP A 33 10.75 13.88 0.18
C ASP A 33 10.79 14.93 -0.94
N GLN A 34 10.04 14.71 -2.02
CA GLN A 34 9.85 15.70 -3.08
C GLN A 34 9.07 16.93 -2.59
N ARG A 35 9.21 18.06 -3.30
CA ARG A 35 8.57 19.34 -2.96
C ARG A 35 7.77 19.97 -4.10
N ALA A 36 7.61 19.25 -5.21
CA ALA A 36 6.88 19.71 -6.38
C ALA A 36 5.36 19.85 -6.11
N PHE A 37 4.81 19.04 -5.21
CA PHE A 37 3.40 19.11 -4.81
C PHE A 37 3.18 18.59 -3.37
N PRO A 38 2.10 19.02 -2.70
CA PRO A 38 1.72 18.48 -1.40
C PRO A 38 1.42 16.99 -1.48
N VAL A 39 1.84 16.22 -0.46
CA VAL A 39 1.60 14.78 -0.36
C VAL A 39 0.92 14.47 0.97
N HIS A 40 -0.13 13.66 0.89
CA HIS A 40 -0.77 13.06 2.05
C HIS A 40 -0.48 11.56 2.07
N VAL A 41 0.31 11.13 3.04
CA VAL A 41 0.69 9.72 3.17
C VAL A 41 -0.39 8.97 3.94
N VAL A 42 -0.81 7.83 3.41
CA VAL A 42 -1.73 6.89 4.07
C VAL A 42 -1.02 5.56 4.25
N CYS A 43 -0.86 5.13 5.50
CA CYS A 43 -0.42 3.78 5.80
C CYS A 43 -1.60 2.81 5.65
N TYR A 44 -1.38 1.69 4.97
CA TYR A 44 -2.42 0.69 4.72
C TYR A 44 -2.99 0.12 6.02
N GLU A 45 -2.15 -0.06 7.03
CA GLU A 45 -2.51 -0.53 8.36
C GLU A 45 -3.46 0.45 9.07
N ASP A 46 -3.21 1.75 8.97
CA ASP A 46 -4.10 2.80 9.50
C ASP A 46 -5.43 2.87 8.75
N LEU A 47 -5.40 2.64 7.43
CA LEU A 47 -6.61 2.54 6.63
C LEU A 47 -7.47 1.34 7.06
N LEU A 48 -6.86 0.23 7.47
CA LEU A 48 -7.59 -0.91 8.01
C LEU A 48 -8.08 -0.68 9.44
N ALA A 49 -7.23 -0.16 10.33
CA ALA A 49 -7.56 0.00 11.75
C ALA A 49 -8.54 1.15 12.01
N ARG A 50 -8.47 2.23 11.21
CA ARG A 50 -9.22 3.48 11.41
C ARG A 50 -9.80 4.00 10.10
N THR A 51 -10.45 3.13 9.33
CA THR A 51 -10.90 3.38 7.95
C THR A 51 -11.62 4.71 7.75
N GLU A 52 -12.64 4.99 8.58
CA GLU A 52 -13.45 6.19 8.42
C GLU A 52 -12.63 7.47 8.65
N ILE A 53 -11.83 7.51 9.71
CA ILE A 53 -10.99 8.67 10.05
C ILE A 53 -9.92 8.88 8.97
N THR A 54 -9.23 7.80 8.59
CA THR A 54 -8.19 7.84 7.55
C THR A 54 -8.77 8.33 6.22
N PHE A 55 -9.95 7.84 5.83
CA PHE A 55 -10.60 8.25 4.59
C PHE A 55 -11.08 9.71 4.63
N ARG A 56 -11.64 10.17 5.76
CA ARG A 56 -12.00 11.60 5.96
C ARG A 56 -10.77 12.51 5.86
N ASN A 57 -9.63 12.10 6.40
CA ASN A 57 -8.39 12.89 6.30
C ASN A 57 -7.91 13.04 4.86
N VAL A 58 -8.02 11.98 4.04
CA VAL A 58 -7.74 12.05 2.61
C VAL A 58 -8.68 13.03 1.91
N LEU A 59 -9.98 12.95 2.17
CA LEU A 59 -10.97 13.85 1.58
C LEU A 59 -10.70 15.31 1.97
N THR A 60 -10.40 15.56 3.24
CA THR A 60 -10.05 16.90 3.75
C THR A 60 -8.80 17.43 3.05
N PHE A 61 -7.78 16.60 2.87
CA PHE A 61 -6.56 16.96 2.13
C PHE A 61 -6.85 17.31 0.66
N LEU A 62 -7.81 16.63 0.04
CA LEU A 62 -8.30 16.93 -1.32
C LEU A 62 -9.25 18.15 -1.36
N GLY A 63 -9.54 18.77 -0.22
CA GLY A 63 -10.48 19.91 -0.12
C GLY A 63 -11.95 19.51 -0.24
N TRP A 64 -12.30 18.25 0.04
CA TRP A 64 -13.65 17.72 -0.05
C TRP A 64 -14.24 17.47 1.35
N ASP A 65 -15.48 17.91 1.57
CA ASP A 65 -16.23 17.70 2.81
C ASP A 65 -17.63 17.11 2.51
N PRO A 66 -17.71 15.82 2.12
CA PRO A 66 -18.99 15.17 1.89
C PRO A 66 -19.68 14.79 3.19
N ASP A 67 -21.01 14.69 3.14
CA ASP A 67 -21.80 14.23 4.28
C ASP A 67 -21.42 12.81 4.74
N ARG A 68 -21.81 12.52 5.98
CA ARG A 68 -21.52 11.24 6.63
C ARG A 68 -22.08 10.04 5.86
N GLU A 69 -23.29 10.14 5.32
CA GLU A 69 -23.92 9.02 4.60
C GLU A 69 -23.15 8.67 3.32
N ARG A 70 -22.64 9.67 2.61
CA ARG A 70 -21.84 9.49 1.40
C ARG A 70 -20.51 8.81 1.73
N ILE A 71 -19.89 9.15 2.87
CA ILE A 71 -18.67 8.50 3.35
C ILE A 71 -18.93 7.06 3.74
N GLU A 72 -19.96 6.79 4.53
CA GLU A 72 -20.33 5.43 4.94
C GLU A 72 -20.66 4.55 3.74
N ARG A 73 -21.40 5.08 2.76
CA ARG A 73 -21.68 4.39 1.50
C ARG A 73 -20.39 4.09 0.74
N ALA A 74 -19.49 5.06 0.59
CA ALA A 74 -18.23 4.85 -0.12
C ALA A 74 -17.42 3.71 0.54
N ILE A 75 -17.27 3.75 1.87
CA ILE A 75 -16.58 2.71 2.65
C ILE A 75 -17.22 1.33 2.42
N ALA A 76 -18.55 1.23 2.52
CA ALA A 76 -19.28 -0.02 2.32
C ALA A 76 -19.18 -0.55 0.87
N GLU A 77 -19.12 0.34 -0.11
CA GLU A 77 -18.95 -0.01 -1.52
C GLU A 77 -17.53 -0.49 -1.85
N THR A 78 -16.55 -0.03 -1.08
CA THR A 78 -15.12 -0.41 -1.20
C THR A 78 -14.69 -1.50 -0.23
N ASP A 79 -15.61 -2.14 0.49
CA ASP A 79 -15.28 -3.27 1.35
C ASP A 79 -14.60 -4.39 0.56
N PHE A 80 -13.55 -4.98 1.14
CA PHE A 80 -12.73 -5.96 0.46
C PHE A 80 -13.53 -7.18 -0.04
N ARG A 81 -14.49 -7.69 0.75
CA ARG A 81 -15.31 -8.84 0.34
C ARG A 81 -16.22 -8.47 -0.82
N ARG A 82 -16.74 -7.26 -0.80
CA ARG A 82 -17.58 -6.73 -1.87
C ARG A 82 -16.78 -6.54 -3.17
N LEU A 83 -15.57 -6.00 -3.09
CA LEU A 83 -14.67 -5.85 -4.23
C LEU A 83 -14.28 -7.21 -4.81
N GLN A 84 -13.96 -8.20 -3.98
CA GLN A 84 -13.65 -9.55 -4.42
C GLN A 84 -14.87 -10.24 -5.08
N LYS A 85 -16.08 -10.04 -4.56
CA LYS A 85 -17.32 -10.51 -5.19
C LYS A 85 -17.51 -9.89 -6.57
N ARG A 86 -17.33 -8.57 -6.70
CA ARG A 86 -17.42 -7.85 -7.98
C ARG A 86 -16.40 -8.34 -8.99
N GLU A 87 -15.16 -8.55 -8.57
CA GLU A 87 -14.11 -9.13 -9.41
C GLU A 87 -14.52 -10.51 -9.93
N LYS A 88 -15.13 -11.36 -9.09
CA LYS A 88 -15.59 -12.69 -9.51
C LYS A 88 -16.72 -12.63 -10.54
N GLU A 89 -17.61 -11.64 -10.42
CA GLU A 89 -18.80 -11.50 -11.28
C GLU A 89 -18.48 -10.83 -12.62
N ALA A 90 -17.68 -9.76 -12.62
CA ALA A 90 -17.45 -8.91 -13.79
C ALA A 90 -15.99 -8.84 -14.23
N GLY A 91 -15.07 -9.48 -13.52
CA GLY A 91 -13.63 -9.31 -13.71
C GLY A 91 -13.12 -8.00 -13.13
N PHE A 92 -11.81 -7.77 -13.28
CA PHE A 92 -11.17 -6.52 -12.88
C PHE A 92 -10.12 -6.14 -13.94
N GLY A 93 -10.28 -4.98 -14.57
CA GLY A 93 -9.50 -4.57 -15.75
C GLY A 93 -8.00 -4.39 -15.46
N GLU A 94 -7.65 -4.04 -14.22
CA GLU A 94 -6.25 -3.89 -13.79
C GLU A 94 -5.60 -5.22 -13.37
N ARG A 95 -6.35 -6.34 -13.44
CA ARG A 95 -5.79 -7.65 -13.13
C ARG A 95 -4.75 -8.03 -14.18
N SER A 96 -3.49 -8.14 -13.74
CA SER A 96 -2.41 -8.61 -14.61
C SER A 96 -2.66 -10.03 -15.12
N ASN A 97 -2.45 -10.24 -16.41
CA ASN A 97 -2.44 -11.56 -17.04
C ASN A 97 -1.35 -12.49 -16.48
N LYS A 98 -0.34 -11.95 -15.79
CA LYS A 98 0.74 -12.72 -15.12
C LYS A 98 0.39 -13.10 -13.67
N SER A 99 -0.80 -12.77 -13.18
CA SER A 99 -1.19 -13.09 -11.80
C SER A 99 -1.30 -14.60 -11.59
N LYS A 100 -0.45 -15.15 -10.70
CA LYS A 100 -0.46 -16.58 -10.35
C LYS A 100 -1.68 -16.99 -9.51
N SER A 101 -2.28 -16.06 -8.75
CA SER A 101 -3.46 -16.35 -7.93
C SER A 101 -4.76 -16.36 -8.73
N GLY A 102 -4.74 -15.90 -9.98
CA GLY A 102 -5.95 -15.74 -10.80
C GLY A 102 -6.83 -14.55 -10.41
N THR A 103 -6.61 -13.95 -9.24
CA THR A 103 -7.35 -12.81 -8.68
C THR A 103 -6.44 -11.61 -8.38
N PHE A 104 -7.02 -10.41 -8.42
CA PHE A 104 -6.44 -9.14 -8.01
C PHE A 104 -6.63 -8.93 -6.51
N PHE A 105 -7.86 -9.09 -6.01
CA PHE A 105 -8.17 -8.96 -4.58
C PHE A 105 -7.83 -10.27 -3.84
N ARG A 106 -6.53 -10.49 -3.57
CA ARG A 106 -6.01 -11.71 -2.95
C ARG A 106 -6.25 -11.79 -1.44
N SER A 107 -5.86 -10.75 -0.69
CA SER A 107 -6.03 -10.68 0.76
C SER A 107 -6.07 -9.22 1.20
N GLY A 108 -7.11 -8.85 1.96
CA GLY A 108 -7.31 -7.52 2.53
C GLY A 108 -6.87 -7.42 3.99
N LYS A 109 -5.87 -8.21 4.40
CA LYS A 109 -5.39 -8.26 5.80
C LYS A 109 -3.98 -7.69 5.91
N ALA A 110 -3.70 -7.00 7.00
CA ALA A 110 -2.35 -6.64 7.41
C ALA A 110 -1.56 -7.85 7.93
N GLU A 111 -0.26 -7.67 8.14
CA GLU A 111 0.63 -8.59 8.88
C GLU A 111 0.82 -10.01 8.33
N ARG A 112 0.28 -10.34 7.15
CA ARG A 112 0.44 -11.67 6.55
C ARG A 112 1.91 -12.10 6.36
N TRP A 113 2.84 -11.14 6.32
CA TRP A 113 4.27 -11.42 6.26
C TRP A 113 4.74 -12.33 7.40
N ARG A 114 4.08 -12.29 8.58
CA ARG A 114 4.36 -13.14 9.74
C ARG A 114 4.19 -14.64 9.46
N GLU A 115 3.28 -15.00 8.56
CA GLU A 115 3.04 -16.40 8.17
C GLU A 115 3.99 -16.89 7.07
N THR A 116 4.70 -15.98 6.41
CA THR A 116 5.43 -16.29 5.17
C THR A 116 6.93 -16.10 5.24
N LEU A 117 7.41 -15.22 6.11
CA LEU A 117 8.83 -14.88 6.23
C LEU A 117 9.45 -15.54 7.46
N THR A 118 10.68 -16.05 7.30
CA THR A 118 11.48 -16.52 8.45
C THR A 118 12.00 -15.34 9.25
N GLU A 119 12.45 -15.59 10.48
CA GLU A 119 12.99 -14.52 11.34
C GLU A 119 14.21 -13.84 10.73
N GLU A 120 15.10 -14.62 10.10
CA GLU A 120 16.29 -14.10 9.44
C GLU A 120 15.91 -13.25 8.24
N GLN A 121 14.86 -13.61 7.50
CA GLN A 121 14.34 -12.78 6.41
C GLN A 121 13.78 -11.47 6.94
N VAL A 122 13.01 -11.52 8.05
CA VAL A 122 12.45 -10.33 8.70
C VAL A 122 13.57 -9.41 9.19
N LYS A 123 14.59 -9.94 9.88
CA LYS A 123 15.75 -9.18 10.35
C LYS A 123 16.46 -8.47 9.19
N ARG A 124 16.76 -9.18 8.09
CA ARG A 124 17.39 -8.55 6.90
C ARG A 124 16.54 -7.45 6.28
N VAL A 125 15.21 -7.63 6.21
CA VAL A 125 14.30 -6.61 5.68
C VAL A 125 14.34 -5.36 6.56
N ILE A 126 14.29 -5.54 7.89
CA ILE A 126 14.38 -4.44 8.84
C ILE A 126 15.72 -3.73 8.71
N GLU A 127 16.84 -4.45 8.77
CA GLU A 127 18.19 -3.89 8.64
C GLU A 127 18.35 -3.02 7.38
N VAL A 128 17.76 -3.42 6.26
CA VAL A 128 17.86 -2.68 4.99
C VAL A 128 16.93 -1.45 4.95
N HIS A 129 15.79 -1.49 5.63
CA HIS A 129 14.71 -0.50 5.46
C HIS A 129 14.41 0.31 6.73
N GLU A 130 15.16 0.10 7.81
CA GLU A 130 14.91 0.60 9.16
C GLU A 130 14.61 2.11 9.19
N GLU A 131 15.44 2.91 8.52
CA GLU A 131 15.32 4.37 8.51
C GLU A 131 13.97 4.84 7.95
N VAL A 132 13.48 4.22 6.88
CA VAL A 132 12.17 4.57 6.31
C VAL A 132 11.04 3.96 7.14
N MET A 133 11.22 2.75 7.68
CA MET A 133 10.24 2.14 8.57
C MET A 133 9.99 2.99 9.82
N LYS A 134 11.05 3.58 10.40
CA LYS A 134 11.00 4.49 11.55
C LYS A 134 10.12 5.72 11.29
N ARG A 135 10.23 6.30 10.08
CA ARG A 135 9.45 7.48 9.68
C ARG A 135 7.93 7.23 9.66
N PHE A 136 7.52 5.97 9.50
CA PHE A 136 6.12 5.57 9.41
C PHE A 136 5.67 4.66 10.56
N CYS A 137 6.41 4.65 11.67
CA CYS A 137 6.04 3.92 12.89
C CYS A 137 5.88 2.39 12.70
N TYR A 138 6.48 1.80 11.65
CA TYR A 138 6.46 0.36 11.44
C TYR A 138 7.24 -0.41 12.52
N GLN A 139 8.21 0.23 13.19
CA GLN A 139 8.94 -0.33 14.32
C GLN A 139 8.04 -0.76 15.47
N THR A 140 6.94 -0.03 15.72
CA THR A 140 5.97 -0.36 16.78
C THR A 140 5.21 -1.66 16.48
N ILE A 141 4.97 -1.94 15.20
CA ILE A 141 4.29 -3.15 14.72
C ILE A 141 5.23 -4.37 14.79
N VAL A 142 6.51 -4.15 14.52
CA VAL A 142 7.55 -5.20 14.63
C VAL A 142 7.87 -5.50 16.10
N ALA A 143 8.04 -4.49 16.95
CA ALA A 143 8.40 -4.65 18.37
C ALA A 143 7.32 -5.39 19.18
N ALA A 144 6.05 -5.28 18.82
CA ALA A 144 4.97 -6.06 19.44
C ALA A 144 5.16 -7.59 19.30
N ARG A 145 6.01 -8.04 18.35
CA ARG A 145 6.41 -9.44 18.19
C ARG A 145 7.34 -9.90 19.32
N GLU A 146 8.30 -9.07 19.72
CA GLU A 146 9.32 -9.43 20.71
C GLU A 146 8.77 -9.42 22.15
N SER A 147 7.61 -8.79 22.38
CA SER A 147 6.93 -8.73 23.68
C SER A 147 5.88 -9.82 23.91
N THR A 148 5.62 -10.66 22.91
CA THR A 148 4.60 -11.73 22.97
C THR A 148 5.20 -13.15 22.91
N ASP A 149 6.53 -13.24 22.86
CA ASP A 149 7.34 -14.44 23.08
C ASP A 149 8.00 -14.38 24.46
#